data_AF-A0A336N2C6-F1
#
_entry.id   AF-A0A336N2C6-F1
#
_cell.length_a   1.000
_cell.length_b   1.000
_cell.length_c   1.000
_cell.angle_alpha   90.00
_cell.angle_beta   90.00
_cell.angle_gamma   90.00
#
_symmetry.space_group_name_H-M   'P 1'
#
loop_
_entity.id
_entity.type
_entity.pdbx_description
1 polymer ?
#
loop_
_entity_poly.entity_id
_entity_poly.type
_entity_poly.pdbx_seq_one_letter_code
_entity_poly.pdbx_strand_id
1 'polypeptide(L)'
;MLDVVELSRLQFALTALYHFIFVPLTLGMTFLLVIMETLYVVTNKEVYKDMTKFWGKLFGINFALGVTTGVTMEFEFGTNWSYYSHYVGDIFGAPLAIEALLAFFLESTFVGLFFLDGIV
;
A
#
# COMPACT_ATOMS: atom_id res chain seq x y z
N MET A 1 22.59 -27.60 0.51
CA MET A 1 21.62 -27.11 -0.48
C MET A 1 20.41 -26.69 0.33
N LEU A 2 19.85 -25.50 0.09
CA LEU A 2 18.66 -25.07 0.82
C LEU A 2 17.49 -25.98 0.44
N ASP A 3 16.71 -26.40 1.43
CA ASP A 3 15.52 -27.20 1.19
C ASP A 3 14.30 -26.34 0.77
N VAL A 4 13.19 -26.98 0.41
CA VAL A 4 11.98 -26.28 -0.05
C VAL A 4 11.42 -25.34 1.03
N VAL A 5 11.47 -25.75 2.31
CA VAL A 5 10.93 -24.95 3.41
C VAL A 5 11.79 -23.70 3.63
N GLU A 6 13.11 -23.83 3.57
CA GLU A 6 14.05 -22.73 3.65
C GLU A 6 13.87 -21.75 2.48
N LEU A 7 13.68 -22.25 1.27
CA LEU A 7 13.41 -21.42 0.09
C LEU A 7 12.08 -20.67 0.19
N SER A 8 11.00 -21.33 0.64
CA SER A 8 9.69 -20.68 0.84
C SER A 8 9.77 -19.57 1.91
N ARG A 9 10.52 -19.78 3.00
CA ARG A 9 10.77 -18.75 4.02
C ARG A 9 11.58 -17.59 3.48
N LEU A 10 12.65 -17.88 2.72
CA LEU A 10 13.49 -16.85 2.13
C LEU A 10 12.70 -16.01 1.13
N GLN A 11 11.89 -16.64 0.26
CA GLN A 11 11.04 -15.94 -0.69
C GLN A 11 10.08 -15.00 0.03
N PHE A 12 9.33 -15.50 1.01
CA PHE A 12 8.38 -14.68 1.77
C PHE A 12 9.07 -13.54 2.52
N ALA A 13 10.24 -13.80 3.12
CA ALA A 13 11.03 -12.78 3.80
C ALA A 13 11.47 -11.66 2.85
N LEU A 14 11.94 -12.00 1.65
CA LEU A 14 12.32 -11.01 0.64
C LEU A 14 11.11 -10.20 0.18
N THR A 15 10.01 -10.85 -0.19
CA THR A 15 8.78 -10.17 -0.62
C THR A 15 8.27 -9.22 0.47
N ALA A 16 8.28 -9.67 1.74
CA ALA A 16 7.85 -8.85 2.86
C ALA A 16 8.75 -7.66 3.16
N LEU A 17 10.06 -7.85 3.14
CA LEU A 17 11.00 -6.75 3.34
C LEU A 17 10.89 -5.72 2.21
N TYR A 18 10.78 -6.17 0.95
CA TYR A 18 10.61 -5.27 -0.18
C TYR A 18 9.30 -4.50 -0.10
N HIS A 19 8.19 -5.16 0.20
CA HIS A 19 6.90 -4.49 0.36
C HIS A 19 6.94 -3.42 1.46
N PHE A 20 7.52 -3.75 2.61
CA PHE A 20 7.54 -2.88 3.78
C PHE A 20 8.48 -1.66 3.65
N ILE A 21 9.26 -1.54 2.57
CA ILE A 21 9.97 -0.29 2.25
C ILE A 21 8.97 0.79 1.80
N PHE A 22 7.96 0.41 1.04
CA PHE A 22 7.00 1.33 0.43
C PHE A 22 5.85 1.69 1.41
N VAL A 23 5.43 0.75 2.25
CA VAL A 23 4.33 0.91 3.22
C VAL A 23 4.48 2.13 4.16
N PRO A 24 5.56 2.30 4.94
CA PRO A 24 5.68 3.40 5.88
C PRO A 24 5.75 4.76 5.17
N LEU A 25 6.31 4.79 3.96
CA LEU A 25 6.37 6.02 3.16
C LEU A 25 4.98 6.40 2.65
N THR A 26 4.18 5.44 2.18
CA THR A 26 2.76 5.67 1.82
C THR A 26 1.98 6.20 3.01
N LEU A 27 2.00 5.48 4.14
CA LEU A 27 1.24 5.87 5.33
C LEU A 27 1.64 7.26 5.86
N GLY A 28 2.94 7.55 5.92
CA GLY A 28 3.43 8.86 6.37
C GLY A 28 3.09 9.99 5.40
N MET A 29 3.30 9.79 4.09
CA MET A 29 3.03 10.82 3.09
C MET A 29 1.55 11.10 2.93
N THR A 30 0.65 10.12 3.09
CA THR A 30 -0.81 10.37 3.04
C THR A 30 -1.22 11.45 4.03
N PHE A 31 -0.78 11.38 5.29
CA PHE A 31 -1.09 12.42 6.28
C PHE A 31 -0.43 13.75 5.95
N LEU A 32 0.82 13.75 5.45
CA LEU A 32 1.49 14.98 5.05
C LEU A 32 0.77 15.68 3.90
N LEU A 33 0.31 14.93 2.89
CA LEU A 33 -0.45 15.47 1.76
C LEU A 33 -1.79 16.05 2.22
N VAL A 34 -2.51 15.33 3.09
CA VAL A 34 -3.76 15.84 3.68
C VAL A 34 -3.52 17.15 4.45
N ILE A 35 -2.43 17.25 5.22
CA ILE A 35 -2.08 18.47 5.95
C ILE A 35 -1.75 19.61 4.97
N MET A 36 -0.92 19.37 3.95
CA MET A 36 -0.56 20.38 2.95
C MET A 36 -1.79 20.88 2.19
N GLU A 37 -2.67 19.98 1.76
CA GLU A 37 -3.90 20.33 1.05
C GLU A 37 -4.88 21.09 1.96
N THR A 38 -5.01 20.67 3.23
CA THR A 38 -5.82 21.40 4.21
C THR A 38 -5.28 22.81 4.44
N LEU A 39 -3.95 22.97 4.53
CA LEU A 39 -3.33 24.30 4.65
C LEU A 39 -3.55 25.15 3.41
N TYR A 40 -3.54 24.56 2.21
CA TYR A 40 -3.93 25.27 0.99
C TYR A 40 -5.38 25.77 1.09
N VAL A 41 -6.34 24.90 1.40
CA VAL A 41 -7.76 25.26 1.49
C VAL A 41 -8.04 26.33 2.56
N VAL A 42 -7.38 26.24 3.72
CA VAL A 42 -7.60 27.18 4.84
C VAL A 42 -6.90 28.52 4.62
N THR A 43 -5.68 28.52 4.08
CA THR A 43 -4.86 29.73 3.97
C THR A 43 -4.91 30.39 2.59
N ASN A 44 -5.40 29.67 1.59
CA ASN A 44 -5.43 30.05 0.17
C ASN A 44 -4.05 30.45 -0.39
N LYS A 45 -2.97 29.93 0.21
CA LYS A 45 -1.59 30.16 -0.26
C LYS A 45 -1.20 29.08 -1.26
N GLU A 46 -1.00 29.47 -2.51
CA GLU A 46 -0.65 28.55 -3.63
C GLU A 46 0.60 27.70 -3.37
N VAL A 47 1.54 28.15 -2.55
CA VAL A 47 2.73 27.35 -2.19
C VAL A 47 2.37 25.98 -1.60
N TYR A 48 1.29 25.88 -0.81
CA TYR A 48 0.89 24.61 -0.22
C TYR A 48 0.28 23.68 -1.27
N LYS A 49 -0.42 24.23 -2.27
CA LYS A 49 -0.90 23.46 -3.42
C LYS A 49 0.27 22.89 -4.19
N ASP A 50 1.25 23.72 -4.55
CA ASP A 50 2.45 23.29 -5.28
C ASP A 50 3.22 22.20 -4.52
N MET A 51 3.28 22.31 -3.19
CA MET A 51 3.83 21.27 -2.32
C MET A 51 3.01 19.97 -2.41
N THR A 52 1.69 20.02 -2.27
CA THR A 52 0.81 18.83 -2.43
C THR A 52 1.04 18.18 -3.79
N LYS A 53 1.14 18.95 -4.88
CA LYS A 53 1.37 18.41 -6.22
C LYS A 53 2.72 17.70 -6.35
N PHE A 54 3.77 18.35 -5.87
CA PHE A 54 5.13 17.82 -5.95
C PHE A 54 5.28 16.51 -5.16
N TRP A 55 4.88 16.53 -3.88
CA TRP A 55 4.95 15.35 -3.03
C TRP A 55 3.95 14.28 -3.45
N GLY A 56 2.79 14.68 -3.96
CA GLY A 56 1.77 13.80 -4.52
C GLY A 56 2.32 12.96 -5.67
N LYS A 57 3.12 13.54 -6.57
CA LYS A 57 3.76 12.79 -7.66
C LYS A 57 4.70 11.69 -7.14
N LEU A 58 5.51 11.98 -6.11
CA LEU A 58 6.40 10.99 -5.49
C LEU A 58 5.60 9.92 -4.73
N PHE A 59 4.52 10.33 -4.07
CA PHE A 59 3.56 9.41 -3.45
C PHE A 59 2.97 8.44 -4.47
N GLY A 60 2.55 8.90 -5.64
CA GLY A 60 1.99 8.02 -6.68
C GLY A 60 2.97 6.93 -7.14
N ILE A 61 4.25 7.27 -7.29
CA ILE A 61 5.30 6.30 -7.66
C ILE A 61 5.48 5.25 -6.55
N ASN A 62 5.60 5.70 -5.31
CA ASN A 62 5.75 4.81 -4.14
C ASN A 62 4.52 3.90 -3.96
N PHE A 63 3.33 4.47 -4.10
CA PHE A 63 2.05 3.78 -3.97
C PHE A 63 1.91 2.66 -5.01
N ALA A 64 2.25 2.92 -6.28
CA ALA A 64 2.18 1.91 -7.33
C ALA A 64 3.08 0.68 -7.05
N LEU A 65 4.30 0.91 -6.54
CA LEU A 65 5.21 -0.17 -6.13
C LEU A 65 4.70 -0.88 -4.87
N GLY A 66 4.16 -0.14 -3.91
CA GLY A 66 3.53 -0.69 -2.70
C GLY A 66 2.38 -1.63 -3.03
N VAL A 67 1.46 -1.22 -3.91
CA VAL A 67 0.33 -2.06 -4.36
C VAL A 67 0.83 -3.31 -5.06
N THR A 68 1.77 -3.18 -6.00
CA THR A 68 2.28 -4.33 -6.77
C THR A 68 2.94 -5.38 -5.87
N THR A 69 3.75 -4.92 -4.91
CA THR A 69 4.42 -5.81 -3.94
C THR A 69 3.45 -6.40 -2.91
N GLY A 70 2.40 -5.66 -2.52
CA GLY A 70 1.36 -6.14 -1.61
C GLY A 70 0.51 -7.26 -2.22
N VAL A 71 0.09 -7.08 -3.48
CA VAL A 71 -0.63 -8.13 -4.23
C VAL A 71 0.21 -9.40 -4.35
N THR A 72 1.51 -9.24 -4.60
CA THR A 72 2.44 -10.40 -4.65
C THR A 72 2.47 -11.14 -3.31
N MET A 73 2.56 -10.41 -2.19
CA MET A 73 2.53 -10.98 -0.84
C MET A 73 1.21 -11.70 -0.53
N GLU A 74 0.06 -11.12 -0.91
CA GLU A 74 -1.25 -11.73 -0.67
C GLU A 74 -1.35 -13.11 -1.35
N PHE A 75 -0.91 -13.22 -2.60
CA PHE A 75 -0.93 -14.49 -3.32
C PHE A 75 0.12 -15.50 -2.83
N GLU A 76 1.20 -15.07 -2.16
CA GLU A 76 2.20 -15.99 -1.59
C GLU A 76 1.63 -16.88 -0.49
N PHE A 77 0.60 -16.43 0.25
CA PHE A 77 -0.11 -17.28 1.20
C PHE A 77 -0.76 -18.49 0.51
N GLY A 78 -1.23 -18.34 -0.73
CA GLY A 78 -1.84 -19.42 -1.49
C GLY A 78 -0.83 -20.34 -2.18
N THR A 79 0.22 -19.78 -2.79
CA THR A 79 1.16 -20.53 -3.63
C THR A 79 2.16 -21.34 -2.82
N ASN A 80 2.78 -20.73 -1.80
CA ASN A 80 3.88 -21.33 -1.05
C ASN A 80 3.47 -21.81 0.36
N TRP A 81 2.29 -21.40 0.84
CA TRP A 81 1.80 -21.69 2.20
C TRP A 81 0.41 -22.32 2.19
N SER A 82 0.13 -23.22 1.25
CA SER A 82 -1.21 -23.82 1.06
C SER A 82 -1.77 -24.55 2.29
N TYR A 83 -0.94 -25.30 3.02
CA TYR A 83 -1.39 -25.97 4.26
C TYR A 83 -1.71 -24.98 5.37
N TYR A 84 -0.92 -23.90 5.51
CA TYR A 84 -1.23 -22.82 6.45
C TYR A 84 -2.57 -22.16 6.09
N SER A 85 -2.77 -21.84 4.81
CA SER A 85 -4.00 -21.24 4.31
C SER A 85 -5.23 -22.13 4.53
N HIS A 86 -5.11 -23.45 4.38
CA HIS A 86 -6.18 -24.37 4.75
C HIS A 86 -6.39 -24.47 6.27
N TYR A 87 -5.30 -24.45 7.06
CA TYR A 87 -5.36 -24.70 8.51
C TYR A 87 -5.95 -23.53 9.30
N VAL A 88 -5.65 -22.28 8.92
CA VAL A 88 -6.14 -21.07 9.62
C VAL A 88 -6.94 -20.12 8.75
N GLY A 89 -7.26 -20.48 7.50
CA GLY A 89 -7.91 -19.60 6.52
C GLY A 89 -9.24 -19.01 7.01
N ASP A 90 -10.04 -19.78 7.75
CA ASP A 90 -11.33 -19.31 8.30
C ASP A 90 -11.18 -18.13 9.26
N ILE A 91 -10.04 -18.02 9.94
CA ILE A 91 -9.76 -16.94 10.90
C ILE A 91 -8.87 -15.87 10.27
N PHE A 92 -7.79 -16.27 9.60
CA PHE A 92 -6.79 -15.37 9.04
C PHE A 92 -7.24 -14.71 7.72
N GLY A 93 -8.02 -15.42 6.90
CA GLY A 93 -8.50 -14.91 5.61
C GLY A 93 -9.60 -13.87 5.75
N ALA A 94 -10.40 -13.91 6.83
CA ALA A 94 -11.48 -12.95 7.03
C ALA A 94 -10.98 -11.49 7.17
N PRO A 95 -9.96 -11.18 8.01
CA PRO A 95 -9.34 -9.85 8.04
C PRO A 95 -8.78 -9.39 6.70
N LEU A 96 -8.10 -10.27 5.94
CA LEU A 96 -7.55 -9.93 4.62
C LEU A 96 -8.66 -9.57 3.61
N ALA A 97 -9.76 -10.33 3.62
CA ALA A 97 -10.91 -10.02 2.77
C ALA A 97 -11.57 -8.68 3.15
N ILE A 98 -11.67 -8.38 4.45
CA ILE A 98 -12.20 -7.10 4.94
C ILE A 98 -11.27 -5.95 4.56
N GLU A 99 -9.95 -6.12 4.70
CA GLU A 99 -8.95 -5.13 4.27
C GLU A 99 -9.10 -4.80 2.79
N ALA A 100 -9.22 -5.81 1.93
CA ALA A 100 -9.44 -5.62 0.51
C ALA A 100 -10.74 -4.85 0.23
N LEU A 101 -11.86 -5.27 0.82
CA LEU A 101 -13.19 -4.69 0.55
C LEU A 101 -13.37 -3.28 1.12
N LEU A 102 -12.76 -2.97 2.27
CA LEU A 102 -12.94 -1.68 2.93
C LEU A 102 -11.76 -0.76 2.70
N ALA A 103 -10.57 -1.12 3.18
CA ALA A 103 -9.42 -0.22 3.20
C ALA A 103 -8.84 -0.02 1.80
N PHE A 104 -8.54 -1.11 1.09
CA PHE A 104 -7.91 -1.03 -0.24
C PHE A 104 -8.83 -0.33 -1.25
N PHE A 105 -10.12 -0.71 -1.29
CA PHE A 105 -11.08 -0.09 -2.18
C PHE A 105 -11.25 1.41 -1.91
N LEU A 106 -11.34 1.81 -0.64
CA LEU A 106 -11.41 3.21 -0.24
C LEU A 106 -10.17 3.96 -0.71
N GLU A 107 -8.99 3.50 -0.31
CA GLU A 107 -7.72 4.15 -0.62
C GLU A 107 -7.49 4.25 -2.13
N SER A 108 -7.64 3.15 -2.87
CA SER A 108 -7.37 3.13 -4.31
C SER A 108 -8.33 4.00 -5.10
N THR A 109 -9.61 4.07 -4.69
CA THR A 109 -10.60 4.93 -5.35
C THR A 109 -10.28 6.41 -5.11
N PHE A 110 -10.01 6.80 -3.86
CA PHE A 110 -9.72 8.18 -3.52
C PHE A 110 -8.35 8.65 -4.02
N VAL A 111 -7.34 7.77 -4.06
CA VAL A 111 -6.05 8.05 -4.71
C VAL A 111 -6.24 8.27 -6.21
N GLY A 112 -7.12 7.49 -6.87
CA GLY A 112 -7.49 7.73 -8.26
C GLY A 112 -8.07 9.13 -8.48
N LEU A 113 -9.02 9.56 -7.64
CA LEU A 113 -9.59 10.91 -7.70
C LEU A 113 -8.55 12.00 -7.41
N PHE A 114 -7.69 11.79 -6.41
CA PHE A 114 -6.63 12.74 -6.03
C PHE A 114 -5.72 13.14 -7.20
N PHE A 115 -5.43 12.21 -8.12
CA PHE A 115 -4.62 12.49 -9.31
C PHE A 115 -5.41 12.93 -10.55
N LEU A 116 -6.70 12.61 -10.64
CA LEU A 116 -7.50 12.86 -11.85
C LEU A 116 -8.31 14.16 -11.79
N ASP A 117 -8.76 14.59 -10.60
CA ASP A 117 -9.63 15.78 -10.43
C ASP A 117 -8.84 17.11 -10.35
N GLY A 118 -7.53 17.10 -10.63
CA GLY A 118 -6.72 18.32 -10.79
C GLY A 118 -6.25 18.99 -9.49
N ILE A 119 -6.51 18.38 -8.33
CA ILE A 119 -5.86 18.72 -7.05
C ILE A 119 -4.34 18.55 -7.20
N VAL A 120 -3.91 17.50 -7.90
CA VAL A 120 -2.55 17.33 -8.44
C VAL A 120 -2.53 17.53 -9.95
#